data_AF-A0A942MZ52-F1
#
_entry.id   AF-A0A942MZ52-F1
#
_cell.length_a   1.000
_cell.length_b   1.000
_cell.length_c   1.000
_cell.angle_alpha   90.00
_cell.angle_beta   90.00
_cell.angle_gamma   90.00
#
_symmetry.space_group_name_H-M   'P 1'
#
loop_
_entity.id
_entity.type
_entity.pdbx_description
1 polymer ?
#
loop_
_entity_poly.entity_id
_entity_poly.type
_entity_poly.pdbx_seq_one_letter_code
_entity_poly.pdbx_strand_id
1 'polypeptide(L)'
;MNKLQELSVIFKAYKTFPLSCYKNGVPLRRFQELYSADHYSSQIEAFMQHHDYPPVQRGSDLPWWGEYFFSNSKGFKVMIISQDSLAKDAGSIVFYANLFPVCNSEPEFRRYVSSLNENQSFSYRSLKKVRDQLNTWGIDLNHCYITDAAKVYKNGSWKDRDFDKKKSKELLQSEIELCKPDLIILLGTSGLALLNKNIKYGEV
;
A
#
# COMPACT_ATOMS: atom_id res chain seq x y z
N MET A 1 15.49 8.68 -13.11
CA MET A 1 15.30 8.82 -11.65
C MET A 1 15.04 7.41 -11.11
N ASN A 2 15.23 7.11 -9.82
CA ASN A 2 14.84 5.77 -9.33
C ASN A 2 13.30 5.65 -9.45
N LYS A 3 12.75 4.53 -9.91
CA LYS A 3 11.29 4.34 -10.02
C LYS A 3 10.54 4.62 -8.71
N LEU A 4 11.18 4.35 -7.56
CA LEU A 4 10.61 4.67 -6.24
C LEU A 4 10.52 6.18 -5.99
N GLN A 5 11.49 6.96 -6.47
CA GLN A 5 11.45 8.41 -6.41
C GLN A 5 10.41 8.98 -7.40
N GLU A 6 10.26 8.36 -8.57
CA GLU A 6 9.18 8.69 -9.51
C GLU A 6 7.80 8.45 -8.88
N LEU A 7 7.63 7.29 -8.22
CA LEU A 7 6.42 6.98 -7.47
C LEU A 7 6.18 8.01 -6.35
N SER A 8 7.22 8.34 -5.57
CA SER A 8 7.17 9.35 -4.52
C SER A 8 6.68 10.71 -5.02
N VAL A 9 7.22 11.17 -6.16
CA VAL A 9 6.81 12.46 -6.78
C VAL A 9 5.33 12.44 -7.17
N ILE A 10 4.84 11.33 -7.74
CA ILE A 10 3.41 11.17 -8.07
C ILE A 10 2.56 11.31 -6.81
N PHE A 11 2.88 10.59 -5.73
CA PHE A 11 2.10 10.65 -4.49
C PHE A 11 2.21 12.00 -3.76
N LYS A 12 3.38 12.65 -3.79
CA LYS A 12 3.60 13.95 -3.17
C LYS A 12 2.60 15.00 -3.66
N ALA A 13 2.26 14.99 -4.95
CA ALA A 13 1.33 15.95 -5.54
C ALA A 13 -0.05 15.96 -4.83
N TYR A 14 -0.42 14.84 -4.21
CA TYR A 14 -1.69 14.65 -3.51
C TYR A 14 -1.59 14.75 -1.98
N LYS A 15 -0.38 14.99 -1.44
CA LYS A 15 -0.11 15.16 0.00
C LYS A 15 -0.60 14.00 0.89
N THR A 16 -0.54 12.77 0.37
CA THR A 16 -1.13 11.59 1.02
C THR A 16 -0.36 11.07 2.23
N PHE A 17 0.97 11.27 2.27
CA PHE A 17 1.85 10.59 3.22
C PHE A 17 2.79 11.57 3.93
N PRO A 18 2.29 12.58 4.66
CA PRO A 18 3.14 13.53 5.36
C PRO A 18 4.11 12.80 6.30
N LEU A 19 5.42 13.09 6.17
CA LEU A 19 6.48 12.38 6.89
C LEU A 19 6.29 12.44 8.41
N SER A 20 5.70 13.52 8.92
CA SER A 20 5.42 13.71 10.34
C SER A 20 4.44 12.70 10.94
N CYS A 21 3.67 11.96 10.13
CA CYS A 21 2.80 10.87 10.60
C CYS A 21 3.55 9.54 10.81
N TYR A 22 4.76 9.38 10.26
CA TYR A 22 5.53 8.13 10.33
C TYR A 22 6.51 8.14 11.53
N LYS A 23 5.96 8.25 12.74
CA LYS A 23 6.70 8.28 14.01
C LYS A 23 6.96 6.87 14.55
N ASN A 24 7.81 6.75 15.58
CA ASN A 24 8.07 5.47 16.25
C ASN A 24 6.76 4.83 16.76
N GLY A 25 6.67 3.51 16.65
CA GLY A 25 5.50 2.73 17.10
C GLY A 25 4.31 2.69 16.12
N VAL A 26 4.39 3.36 14.96
CA VAL A 26 3.46 3.11 13.84
C VAL A 26 3.88 1.85 13.06
N PRO A 27 2.97 1.18 12.31
CA PRO A 27 3.28 -0.05 11.59
C PRO A 27 4.58 0.01 10.77
N LEU A 28 4.76 1.04 9.91
CA LEU A 28 5.96 1.13 9.08
C LEU A 28 7.25 1.17 9.92
N ARG A 29 7.34 2.07 10.90
CA ARG A 29 8.56 2.23 11.70
C ARG A 29 8.85 0.97 12.51
N ARG A 30 7.81 0.35 13.07
CA ARG A 30 7.98 -0.89 13.83
C ARG A 30 8.40 -2.06 12.94
N PHE A 31 7.94 -2.11 11.70
CA PHE A 31 8.40 -3.08 10.72
C PHE A 31 9.88 -2.90 10.40
N GLN A 32 10.33 -1.67 10.13
CA GLN A 32 11.74 -1.37 9.86
C GLN A 32 12.66 -1.74 11.03
N GLU A 33 12.21 -1.54 12.28
CA GLU A 33 12.95 -1.94 13.48
C GLU A 33 13.11 -3.46 13.59
N LEU A 34 12.04 -4.22 13.35
CA LEU A 34 12.02 -5.68 13.55
C LEU A 34 12.59 -6.45 12.35
N TYR A 35 12.47 -5.89 11.15
CA TYR A 35 12.81 -6.53 9.88
C TYR A 35 13.69 -5.60 9.03
N SER A 36 14.77 -5.09 9.62
CA SER A 36 15.65 -4.09 8.98
C SER A 36 16.37 -4.61 7.73
N ALA A 37 16.54 -5.93 7.60
CA ALA A 37 17.12 -6.57 6.43
C ALA A 37 16.13 -6.77 5.26
N ASP A 38 14.83 -6.58 5.48
CA ASP A 38 13.81 -6.68 4.44
C ASP A 38 13.97 -5.56 3.39
N HIS A 39 13.75 -5.87 2.10
CA HIS A 39 13.96 -4.89 1.03
C HIS A 39 13.05 -3.68 1.20
N TYR A 40 11.80 -3.89 1.63
CA TYR A 40 10.82 -2.83 1.76
C TYR A 40 11.23 -1.86 2.87
N SER A 41 11.80 -2.37 3.97
CA SER A 41 12.31 -1.57 5.08
C SER A 41 13.32 -0.50 4.65
N SER A 42 14.22 -0.84 3.71
CA SER A 42 15.23 0.11 3.22
C SER A 42 14.71 0.97 2.07
N GLN A 43 13.96 0.37 1.13
CA GLN A 43 13.50 1.04 -0.09
C GLN A 43 12.44 2.10 0.17
N ILE A 44 11.58 1.90 1.18
CA ILE A 44 10.51 2.85 1.53
C ILE A 44 11.07 4.22 1.93
N GLU A 45 12.30 4.32 2.44
CA GLU A 45 12.91 5.61 2.76
C GLU A 45 13.14 6.45 1.50
N ALA A 46 13.58 5.83 0.40
CA ALA A 46 13.71 6.52 -0.88
C ALA A 46 12.36 7.04 -1.39
N PHE A 47 11.28 6.29 -1.14
CA PHE A 47 9.93 6.75 -1.43
C PHE A 47 9.48 7.89 -0.49
N MET A 48 9.86 7.88 0.78
CA MET A 48 9.44 8.90 1.75
C MET A 48 10.18 10.25 1.62
N GLN A 49 11.31 10.29 0.91
CA GLN A 49 12.18 11.47 0.78
C GLN A 49 11.48 12.76 0.34
N HIS A 50 10.43 12.67 -0.50
CA HIS A 50 9.75 13.86 -1.01
C HIS A 50 8.49 14.25 -0.23
N HIS A 51 8.25 13.60 0.91
CA HIS A 51 7.01 13.74 1.68
C HIS A 51 7.12 14.67 2.89
N ASP A 52 8.12 15.55 2.90
CA ASP A 52 8.26 16.60 3.91
C ASP A 52 7.30 17.76 3.63
N TYR A 53 6.09 17.65 4.15
CA TYR A 53 5.06 18.66 4.10
C TYR A 53 4.11 18.55 5.31
N PRO A 54 3.46 19.65 5.73
CA PRO A 54 2.49 19.60 6.81
C PRO A 54 1.27 18.74 6.39
N PRO A 55 0.68 18.00 7.34
CA PRO A 55 -0.51 17.20 7.07
C PRO A 55 -1.71 18.15 6.90
N VAL A 56 -2.35 18.15 5.72
CA VAL A 56 -3.49 19.04 5.38
C VAL A 56 -4.83 18.30 5.26
N GLN A 57 -4.76 16.97 5.33
CA GLN A 57 -5.86 16.03 5.25
C GLN A 57 -5.40 14.72 5.91
N ARG A 58 -6.35 13.81 6.15
CA ARG A 58 -6.05 12.46 6.64
C ARG A 58 -5.11 11.73 5.69
N GLY A 59 -4.17 10.98 6.26
CA GLY A 59 -3.30 10.10 5.50
C GLY A 59 -3.95 8.77 5.11
N SER A 60 -3.32 8.05 4.18
CA SER A 60 -3.77 6.74 3.72
C SER A 60 -2.74 5.65 4.04
N ASP A 61 -3.13 4.39 3.83
CA ASP A 61 -2.19 3.27 3.84
C ASP A 61 -1.12 3.45 2.76
N LEU A 62 0.13 3.11 3.08
CA LEU A 62 1.21 3.05 2.12
C LEU A 62 0.99 1.90 1.13
N PRO A 63 1.36 2.07 -0.16
CA PRO A 63 1.48 0.95 -1.07
C PRO A 63 2.62 0.03 -0.63
N TRP A 64 2.56 -1.23 -1.02
CA TRP A 64 3.65 -2.19 -0.82
C TRP A 64 4.11 -2.78 -2.15
N TRP A 65 5.38 -3.16 -2.25
CA TRP A 65 5.92 -3.81 -3.43
C TRP A 65 6.92 -4.91 -3.05
N GLY A 66 6.99 -5.94 -3.89
CA GLY A 66 7.98 -7.00 -3.81
C GLY A 66 9.39 -6.55 -4.22
N GLU A 67 10.39 -7.32 -3.80
CA GLU A 67 11.81 -7.02 -3.96
C GLU A 67 12.20 -6.70 -5.42
N TYR A 68 11.60 -7.42 -6.35
CA TYR A 68 11.96 -7.36 -7.76
C TYR A 68 10.99 -6.53 -8.61
N PHE A 69 9.91 -5.99 -8.03
CA PHE A 69 8.84 -5.31 -8.79
C PHE A 69 9.37 -4.12 -9.63
N PHE A 70 10.19 -3.26 -9.02
CA PHE A 70 10.77 -2.08 -9.69
C PHE A 70 12.16 -2.35 -10.29
N SER A 71 12.66 -3.57 -10.19
CA SER A 71 13.95 -3.97 -10.76
C SER A 71 13.86 -4.29 -12.26
N ASN A 72 15.02 -4.56 -12.87
CA ASN A 72 15.12 -5.10 -14.23
C ASN A 72 15.00 -6.65 -14.27
N SER A 73 14.73 -7.29 -13.14
CA SER A 73 14.40 -8.71 -13.05
C SER A 73 13.27 -9.05 -14.02
N LYS A 74 13.39 -10.21 -14.68
CA LYS A 74 12.29 -10.78 -15.46
C LYS A 74 11.30 -11.41 -14.49
N GLY A 75 10.02 -11.13 -14.68
CA GLY A 75 8.93 -11.71 -13.91
C GLY A 75 7.59 -11.15 -14.38
N PHE A 76 6.52 -11.87 -14.06
CA PHE A 76 5.15 -11.44 -14.38
C PHE A 76 4.67 -10.48 -13.29
N LYS A 77 4.52 -9.20 -13.65
CA LYS A 77 4.21 -8.13 -12.71
C LYS A 77 2.72 -8.05 -12.43
N VAL A 78 2.35 -8.30 -11.17
CA VAL A 78 0.96 -8.23 -10.73
C VAL A 78 0.74 -6.98 -9.90
N MET A 79 -0.24 -6.17 -10.27
CA MET A 79 -0.73 -5.06 -9.46
C MET A 79 -2.06 -5.44 -8.82
N ILE A 80 -2.15 -5.38 -7.51
CA ILE A 80 -3.36 -5.64 -6.73
C ILE A 80 -3.89 -4.31 -6.21
N ILE A 81 -5.14 -4.02 -6.53
CA ILE A 81 -5.83 -2.82 -6.09
C ILE A 81 -6.90 -3.25 -5.08
N SER A 82 -6.66 -2.94 -3.81
CA SER A 82 -7.60 -3.18 -2.71
C SER A 82 -8.76 -2.21 -2.74
N GLN A 83 -9.64 -2.30 -1.74
CA GLN A 83 -10.75 -1.36 -1.58
C GLN A 83 -10.23 0.04 -1.17
N ASP A 84 -11.14 0.90 -0.71
CA ASP A 84 -10.78 2.21 -0.18
C ASP A 84 -10.00 2.07 1.13
N SER A 85 -8.99 2.90 1.34
CA SER A 85 -8.20 2.89 2.57
C SER A 85 -9.09 3.12 3.80
N LEU A 86 -8.95 2.30 4.84
CA LEU A 86 -9.67 2.47 6.11
C LEU A 86 -8.77 2.95 7.24
N ALA A 87 -7.52 3.28 6.93
CA ALA A 87 -6.51 3.73 7.89
C ALA A 87 -7.05 4.86 8.77
N LYS A 88 -6.87 4.76 10.10
CA LYS A 88 -7.25 5.82 11.04
C LYS A 88 -6.52 7.13 10.72
N ASP A 89 -5.25 7.02 10.33
CA ASP A 89 -4.40 8.06 9.75
C ASP A 89 -3.21 7.39 9.01
N ALA A 90 -2.30 8.16 8.40
CA ALA A 90 -1.07 7.65 7.79
C ALA A 90 -0.18 6.89 8.79
N GLY A 91 0.61 5.94 8.29
CA GLY A 91 1.54 5.12 9.10
C GLY A 91 1.36 3.61 8.93
N SER A 92 0.24 3.21 8.34
CA SER A 92 -0.10 1.83 7.99
C SER A 92 0.32 1.48 6.55
N ILE A 93 0.29 0.19 6.22
CA ILE A 93 0.62 -0.36 4.91
C ILE A 93 -0.57 -1.22 4.48
N VAL A 94 -0.96 -1.11 3.20
CA VAL A 94 -2.13 -1.83 2.66
C VAL A 94 -2.07 -3.32 3.01
N PHE A 95 -3.15 -3.85 3.60
CA PHE A 95 -3.25 -5.23 4.11
C PHE A 95 -2.18 -5.71 5.09
N TYR A 96 -1.33 -4.82 5.63
CA TYR A 96 -0.08 -5.26 6.27
C TYR A 96 0.75 -6.16 5.34
N ALA A 97 0.72 -5.86 4.03
CA ALA A 97 1.35 -6.68 3.00
C ALA A 97 2.85 -6.87 3.21
N ASN A 98 3.50 -5.89 3.86
CA ASN A 98 4.88 -5.99 4.33
C ASN A 98 5.15 -7.20 5.25
N LEU A 99 4.12 -7.72 5.93
CA LEU A 99 4.25 -8.91 6.77
C LEU A 99 4.10 -10.23 6.01
N PHE A 100 3.64 -10.23 4.76
CA PHE A 100 3.47 -11.47 3.99
C PHE A 100 4.75 -12.32 3.90
N PRO A 101 5.94 -11.76 3.58
CA PRO A 101 7.17 -12.55 3.46
C PRO A 101 7.81 -12.93 4.80
N VAL A 102 7.55 -12.18 5.88
CA VAL A 102 8.32 -12.32 7.13
C VAL A 102 7.54 -12.87 8.33
N CYS A 103 6.20 -12.77 8.32
CA CYS A 103 5.37 -13.19 9.46
C CYS A 103 4.77 -14.58 9.20
N ASN A 104 5.29 -15.60 9.87
CA ASN A 104 4.96 -17.00 9.59
C ASN A 104 3.91 -17.58 10.55
N SER A 105 3.61 -16.88 11.64
CA SER A 105 2.73 -17.41 12.68
C SER A 105 1.88 -16.35 13.38
N GLU A 106 0.79 -16.80 13.99
CA GLU A 106 -0.09 -15.92 14.77
C GLU A 106 0.64 -15.29 15.97
N PRO A 107 1.50 -16.01 16.73
CA PRO A 107 2.28 -15.40 17.81
C PRO A 107 3.22 -14.28 17.33
N GLU A 108 3.86 -14.43 16.17
CA GLU A 108 4.69 -13.37 15.57
C GLU A 108 3.86 -12.14 15.24
N PHE A 109 2.70 -12.34 14.60
CA PHE A 109 1.77 -11.27 14.29
C PHE A 109 1.30 -10.55 15.56
N ARG A 110 0.91 -11.30 16.60
CA ARG A 110 0.48 -10.72 17.88
C ARG A 110 1.60 -9.92 18.53
N ARG A 111 2.84 -10.42 18.50
CA ARG A 111 4.01 -9.70 19.01
C ARG A 111 4.20 -8.38 18.27
N TYR A 112 4.14 -8.40 16.93
CA TYR A 112 4.20 -7.19 16.12
C TYR A 112 3.09 -6.18 16.49
N VAL A 113 1.82 -6.60 16.47
CA VAL A 113 0.69 -5.70 16.76
C VAL A 113 0.72 -5.17 18.19
N SER A 114 1.09 -5.99 19.18
CA SER A 114 1.22 -5.59 20.58
C SER A 114 2.27 -4.52 20.85
N SER A 115 3.18 -4.30 19.89
CA SER A 115 4.24 -3.29 19.98
C SER A 115 3.91 -1.98 19.25
N LEU A 116 2.69 -1.86 18.71
CA LEU A 116 2.22 -0.65 18.04
C LEU A 116 1.54 0.30 19.04
N ASN A 117 1.64 1.61 18.80
CA ASN A 117 1.04 2.63 19.68
C ASN A 117 -0.49 2.60 19.67
N GLU A 118 -1.09 2.09 18.60
CA GLU A 118 -2.53 2.01 18.44
C GLU A 118 -2.97 0.60 18.11
N ASN A 119 -4.08 0.17 18.71
CA ASN A 119 -4.75 -1.06 18.33
C ASN A 119 -5.22 -0.98 16.88
N GLN A 120 -4.64 -1.84 16.05
CA GLN A 120 -4.94 -1.98 14.64
C GLN A 120 -6.09 -2.95 14.43
N SER A 121 -6.96 -2.68 13.46
CA SER A 121 -8.16 -3.48 13.20
C SER A 121 -7.90 -4.72 12.34
N PHE A 122 -6.73 -4.83 11.71
CA PHE A 122 -6.41 -5.94 10.82
C PHE A 122 -5.98 -7.17 11.61
N SER A 123 -6.65 -8.30 11.39
CA SER A 123 -6.41 -9.54 12.15
C SER A 123 -5.43 -10.48 11.45
N TYR A 124 -4.77 -11.36 12.22
CA TYR A 124 -3.94 -12.42 11.65
C TYR A 124 -4.73 -13.33 10.68
N ARG A 125 -6.00 -13.62 11.01
CA ARG A 125 -6.88 -14.40 10.13
C ARG A 125 -7.05 -13.73 8.77
N SER A 126 -7.21 -12.41 8.75
CA SER A 126 -7.32 -11.62 7.51
C SER A 126 -6.01 -11.65 6.73
N LEU A 127 -4.87 -11.43 7.39
CA LEU A 127 -3.53 -11.51 6.78
C LEU A 127 -3.31 -12.89 6.13
N LYS A 128 -3.54 -13.97 6.89
CA LYS A 128 -3.40 -15.35 6.43
C LYS A 128 -4.32 -15.63 5.25
N LYS A 129 -5.61 -15.24 5.33
CA LYS A 129 -6.57 -15.46 4.25
C LYS A 129 -6.12 -14.81 2.94
N VAL A 130 -5.67 -13.56 2.99
CA VAL A 130 -5.18 -12.85 1.79
C VAL A 130 -3.94 -13.56 1.24
N ARG A 131 -2.93 -13.83 2.08
CA ARG A 131 -1.70 -14.51 1.65
C ARG A 131 -1.98 -15.88 1.03
N ASP A 132 -2.81 -16.70 1.66
CA ASP A 132 -3.17 -18.03 1.15
C ASP A 132 -3.89 -17.93 -0.20
N GLN A 133 -4.73 -16.91 -0.40
CA GLN A 133 -5.40 -16.67 -1.67
C GLN A 133 -4.41 -16.27 -2.77
N LEU A 134 -3.46 -15.38 -2.48
CA LEU A 134 -2.41 -14.99 -3.45
C LEU A 134 -1.55 -16.19 -3.84
N ASN A 135 -1.19 -17.04 -2.87
CA ASN A 135 -0.47 -18.29 -3.13
C ASN A 135 -1.28 -19.25 -3.99
N THR A 136 -2.59 -19.38 -3.74
CA THR A 136 -3.49 -20.24 -4.53
C THR A 136 -3.59 -19.77 -5.98
N TRP A 137 -3.56 -18.45 -6.21
CA TRP A 137 -3.50 -17.86 -7.55
C TRP A 137 -2.12 -17.95 -8.21
N GLY A 138 -1.11 -18.46 -7.50
CA GLY A 138 0.26 -18.53 -8.02
C GLY A 138 0.91 -17.17 -8.21
N ILE A 139 0.49 -16.15 -7.47
CA ILE A 139 1.05 -14.80 -7.56
C ILE A 139 2.41 -14.79 -6.86
N ASP A 140 3.45 -14.45 -7.62
CA ASP A 140 4.78 -14.19 -7.07
C ASP A 140 4.81 -12.83 -6.36
N LEU A 141 4.92 -12.87 -5.03
CA LEU A 141 4.97 -11.66 -4.19
C LEU A 141 6.20 -10.79 -4.49
N ASN A 142 7.30 -11.35 -5.00
CA ASN A 142 8.50 -10.57 -5.36
C ASN A 142 8.26 -9.67 -6.58
N HIS A 143 7.29 -10.02 -7.42
CA HIS A 143 6.86 -9.24 -8.58
C HIS A 143 5.43 -8.70 -8.38
N CYS A 144 5.02 -8.44 -7.14
CA CYS A 144 3.72 -7.86 -6.81
C CYS A 144 3.82 -6.40 -6.32
N TYR A 145 2.84 -5.58 -6.68
CA TYR A 145 2.60 -4.24 -6.13
C TYR A 145 1.16 -4.18 -5.61
N ILE A 146 0.97 -3.72 -4.39
CA ILE A 146 -0.35 -3.66 -3.73
C ILE A 146 -0.62 -2.22 -3.32
N THR A 147 -1.81 -1.72 -3.61
CA THR A 147 -2.22 -0.34 -3.31
C THR A 147 -3.74 -0.26 -3.13
N ASP A 148 -4.24 0.78 -2.47
CA ASP A 148 -5.69 1.01 -2.34
C ASP A 148 -6.33 1.58 -3.61
N ALA A 149 -7.65 1.44 -3.72
CA ALA A 149 -8.43 2.11 -4.77
C ALA A 149 -8.51 3.62 -4.50
N ALA A 150 -9.26 4.04 -3.48
CA ALA A 150 -9.30 5.43 -3.04
C ALA A 150 -8.32 5.69 -1.89
N LYS A 151 -7.44 6.68 -2.10
CA LYS A 151 -6.38 7.04 -1.15
C LYS A 151 -6.11 8.55 -1.06
N VAL A 152 -6.85 9.37 -1.80
CA VAL A 152 -6.76 10.82 -1.68
C VAL A 152 -7.99 11.32 -0.96
N TYR A 153 -7.81 11.75 0.28
CA TYR A 153 -8.85 12.40 1.09
C TYR A 153 -9.07 13.84 0.63
N LYS A 154 -10.23 14.43 0.93
CA LYS A 154 -10.46 15.86 0.68
C LYS A 154 -9.70 16.71 1.71
N ASN A 155 -9.32 17.94 1.34
CA ASN A 155 -8.68 18.87 2.26
C ASN A 155 -9.53 19.06 3.53
N GLY A 156 -8.90 18.97 4.71
CA GLY A 156 -9.58 19.13 6.00
C GLY A 156 -10.44 17.93 6.46
N SER A 157 -10.51 16.84 5.69
CA SER A 157 -11.31 15.65 6.04
C SER A 157 -10.61 14.74 7.06
N TRP A 158 -10.46 15.23 8.29
CA TRP A 158 -9.80 14.49 9.37
C TRP A 158 -10.71 13.43 10.00
N LYS A 159 -11.98 13.78 10.19
CA LYS A 159 -12.98 12.92 10.84
C LYS A 159 -13.86 12.19 9.83
N ASP A 160 -14.11 12.84 8.69
CA ASP A 160 -14.96 12.31 7.63
C ASP A 160 -14.08 11.54 6.66
N ARG A 161 -14.42 10.27 6.36
CA ARG A 161 -13.68 9.42 5.41
C ARG A 161 -14.02 9.79 3.96
N ASP A 162 -14.05 11.09 3.67
CA ASP A 162 -14.52 11.63 2.41
C ASP A 162 -13.36 11.72 1.40
N PHE A 163 -13.37 10.79 0.44
CA PHE A 163 -12.35 10.73 -0.60
C PHE A 163 -12.64 11.73 -1.71
N ASP A 164 -11.58 12.38 -2.20
CA ASP A 164 -11.58 12.96 -3.52
C ASP A 164 -11.42 11.83 -4.55
N LYS A 165 -12.56 11.27 -4.98
CA LYS A 165 -12.60 10.14 -5.92
C LYS A 165 -11.97 10.49 -7.28
N LYS A 166 -12.05 11.75 -7.71
CA LYS A 166 -11.41 12.21 -8.94
C LYS A 166 -9.89 12.16 -8.81
N LYS A 167 -9.33 12.77 -7.76
CA LYS A 167 -7.88 12.74 -7.52
C LYS A 167 -7.36 11.34 -7.22
N SER A 168 -8.13 10.52 -6.48
CA SER A 168 -7.78 9.12 -6.25
C SER A 168 -7.67 8.33 -7.55
N LYS A 169 -8.60 8.56 -8.49
CA LYS A 169 -8.54 7.97 -9.82
C LYS A 169 -7.30 8.42 -10.60
N GLU A 170 -7.03 9.72 -10.63
CA GLU A 170 -5.87 10.28 -11.34
C GLU A 170 -4.55 9.71 -10.79
N LEU A 171 -4.43 9.64 -9.47
CA LEU A 171 -3.29 9.02 -8.78
C LEU A 171 -3.16 7.54 -9.16
N LEU A 172 -4.25 6.77 -9.07
CA LEU A 172 -4.24 5.34 -9.39
C LEU A 172 -3.89 5.07 -10.86
N GLN A 173 -4.35 5.91 -11.80
CA GLN A 173 -3.97 5.83 -13.21
C GLN A 173 -2.48 6.10 -13.39
N SER A 174 -1.93 7.09 -12.69
CA SER A 174 -0.50 7.42 -12.71
C SER A 174 0.36 6.29 -12.13
N GLU A 175 -0.12 5.64 -11.06
CA GLU A 175 0.52 4.44 -10.51
C GLU A 175 0.56 3.30 -11.53
N ILE A 176 -0.57 2.99 -12.19
CA ILE A 176 -0.65 1.94 -13.21
C ILE A 176 0.32 2.24 -14.38
N GLU A 177 0.36 3.49 -14.84
CA GLU A 177 1.24 3.90 -15.93
C GLU A 177 2.73 3.78 -15.58
N LEU A 178 3.11 4.13 -14.35
CA LEU A 178 4.48 3.98 -13.86
C LEU A 178 4.86 2.50 -13.64
N CYS A 179 3.95 1.73 -13.04
CA CYS A 179 4.17 0.34 -12.66
C CYS A 179 4.21 -0.59 -13.87
N LYS A 180 3.40 -0.30 -14.90
CA LYS A 180 3.22 -1.13 -16.11
C LYS A 180 3.05 -2.61 -15.77
N PRO A 181 2.03 -2.98 -14.96
CA PRO A 181 1.80 -4.37 -14.60
C PRO A 181 1.32 -5.19 -15.81
N ASP A 182 1.63 -6.48 -15.82
CA ASP A 182 1.12 -7.44 -16.79
C ASP A 182 -0.32 -7.88 -16.45
N LEU A 183 -0.66 -7.87 -15.16
CA LEU A 183 -2.00 -8.18 -14.65
C LEU A 183 -2.40 -7.19 -13.55
N ILE A 184 -3.64 -6.72 -13.62
CA ILE A 184 -4.28 -5.92 -12.56
C ILE A 184 -5.40 -6.75 -11.94
N ILE A 185 -5.35 -6.94 -10.62
CA ILE A 185 -6.39 -7.60 -9.83
C ILE A 185 -7.12 -6.56 -9.00
N LEU A 186 -8.44 -6.46 -9.17
CA LEU A 186 -9.30 -5.55 -8.41
C LEU A 186 -10.01 -6.33 -7.30
N LEU A 187 -9.75 -5.98 -6.04
CA LEU A 187 -10.40 -6.64 -4.90
C LEU A 187 -11.65 -5.87 -4.49
N GLY A 188 -12.79 -6.23 -5.08
CA GLY A 188 -14.08 -5.62 -4.83
C GLY A 188 -14.41 -4.48 -5.78
N THR A 189 -15.51 -3.78 -5.51
CA THR A 189 -16.13 -2.86 -6.47
C THR A 189 -15.50 -1.46 -6.51
N SER A 190 -14.78 -1.03 -5.47
CA SER A 190 -14.20 0.32 -5.41
C SER A 190 -13.18 0.57 -6.53
N GLY A 191 -12.26 -0.36 -6.76
CA GLY A 191 -11.30 -0.28 -7.87
C GLY A 191 -12.01 -0.22 -9.22
N LEU A 192 -13.01 -1.08 -9.41
CA LEU A 192 -13.83 -1.12 -10.63
C LEU A 192 -14.64 0.16 -10.85
N ALA A 193 -15.12 0.80 -9.78
CA ALA A 193 -15.90 2.02 -9.86
C ALA A 193 -15.03 3.25 -10.16
N LEU A 194 -13.80 3.29 -9.64
CA LEU A 194 -12.82 4.34 -9.93
C LEU A 194 -12.24 4.21 -11.34
N LEU A 195 -11.84 2.99 -11.71
CA LEU A 195 -11.32 2.68 -13.03
C LEU A 195 -12.48 2.59 -14.04
N ASN A 196 -12.17 2.76 -15.32
CA ASN A 196 -13.20 2.90 -16.34
C ASN A 196 -14.00 1.59 -16.48
N LYS A 197 -15.34 1.67 -16.37
CA LYS A 197 -16.27 0.55 -16.63
C LYS A 197 -16.19 0.03 -18.07
N ASN A 198 -15.67 0.84 -18.99
CA ASN A 198 -15.55 0.48 -20.41
C ASN A 198 -14.32 -0.41 -20.69
N ILE A 199 -13.48 -0.67 -19.69
CA ILE A 199 -12.40 -1.65 -19.80
C ILE A 199 -13.02 -3.03 -19.57
N LYS A 200 -12.70 -4.00 -20.44
CA LYS A 200 -13.17 -5.38 -20.29
C LYS A 200 -12.35 -6.07 -19.20
N TYR A 201 -12.96 -6.29 -18.05
CA TYR A 201 -12.39 -7.10 -16.97
C TYR A 201 -12.83 -8.55 -17.12
N GLY A 202 -11.96 -9.50 -16.76
CA GLY A 202 -12.35 -10.90 -16.60
C GLY A 202 -12.99 -11.11 -15.23
N GLU A 203 -14.05 -11.90 -15.16
CA GLU A 203 -14.59 -12.42 -13.90
C GLU A 203 -13.83 -13.69 -13.51
N VAL A 204 -13.45 -13.80 -12.24
CA VAL A 204 -12.71 -14.94 -11.67
C VAL A 204 -13.44 -15.46 -10.45
#